data_AF-A0A3M2T5A6-F1
#
_entry.id   AF-A0A3M2T5A6-F1
#
_cell.length_a   1.000
_cell.length_b   1.000
_cell.length_c   1.000
_cell.angle_alpha   90.00
_cell.angle_beta   90.00
_cell.angle_gamma   90.00
#
_symmetry.space_group_name_H-M   'P 1'
#
loop_
_entity.id
_entity.type
_entity.pdbx_description
1 polymer ?
#
loop_
_entity_poly.entity_id
_entity_poly.type
_entity_poly.pdbx_seq_one_letter_code
_entity_poly.pdbx_strand_id
1 'polypeptide(L)'
;MYDDSNELFLVMHRAPGVQLDSIWPSLTESKKDDIIAKLRWSFDAMRQAECPWPDFFGGLDGVKKGDQKHLGPFYGEAAFVAGLAGNFRALTERNGRPDSKARFYETYLARVLQGHRPTLTHGNVQQKNIIVAENASHRNDQGERSFDIVLVDWENAGWYPEYWEFFCASSPFIFFYWEEDWCWRAQQFLQVWPAEMAMMRMIDKDLGW
;
A
#
# COMPACT_ATOMS: atom_id res chain seq x y z
N MET A 1 -9.91 0.42 -21.14
CA MET A 1 -8.57 0.54 -21.73
C MET A 1 -8.73 0.76 -23.22
N TYR A 2 -8.14 1.83 -23.74
CA TYR A 2 -8.11 2.18 -25.16
C TYR A 2 -6.66 2.08 -25.63
N ASP A 3 -6.43 1.44 -26.78
CA ASP A 3 -5.10 1.31 -27.38
C ASP A 3 -5.08 2.17 -28.64
N ASP A 4 -4.10 3.07 -28.73
CA ASP A 4 -3.83 3.85 -29.93
C ASP A 4 -2.34 4.00 -30.11
N SER A 5 -1.87 3.66 -31.30
CA SER A 5 -0.47 3.86 -31.70
C SER A 5 0.55 3.28 -30.72
N ASN A 6 0.24 2.11 -30.14
CA ASN A 6 1.09 1.37 -29.20
C ASN A 6 1.19 2.04 -27.80
N GLU A 7 0.27 2.96 -27.49
CA GLU A 7 0.07 3.54 -26.16
C GLU A 7 -1.24 3.06 -25.56
N LEU A 8 -1.20 2.70 -24.27
CA LEU A 8 -2.35 2.26 -23.52
C LEU A 8 -2.94 3.42 -22.70
N PHE A 9 -4.22 3.70 -22.92
CA PHE A 9 -4.96 4.74 -22.23
C PHE A 9 -6.02 4.15 -21.29
N LEU A 10 -6.11 4.71 -20.09
CA LEU A 10 -7.21 4.47 -19.16
C LEU A 10 -8.05 5.74 -19.01
N VAL A 11 -9.21 5.76 -19.67
CA VAL A 11 -10.19 6.84 -19.51
C VAL A 11 -11.10 6.48 -18.33
N MET A 12 -11.17 7.37 -17.35
CA MET A 12 -11.94 7.19 -16.12
C MET A 12 -12.70 8.45 -15.73
N HIS A 13 -13.70 8.29 -14.87
CA HIS A 13 -14.44 9.41 -14.31
C HIS A 13 -13.55 10.19 -13.32
N ARG A 14 -13.57 11.52 -13.38
CA ARG A 14 -12.85 12.38 -12.44
C ARG A 14 -13.59 12.39 -11.10
N ALA A 15 -12.94 11.91 -10.03
CA ALA A 15 -13.47 12.05 -8.69
C ALA A 15 -13.73 13.55 -8.36
N PRO A 16 -14.91 13.90 -7.82
CA PRO A 16 -15.20 15.28 -7.43
C PRO A 16 -14.35 15.65 -6.20
N GLY A 17 -13.99 16.94 -6.09
CA GLY A 17 -13.21 17.44 -4.96
C GLY A 17 -11.74 17.74 -5.27
N VAL A 18 -10.94 17.77 -4.20
CA VAL A 18 -9.52 18.14 -4.18
C VAL A 18 -8.69 17.05 -3.51
N GLN A 19 -7.38 17.02 -3.74
CA GLN A 19 -6.48 16.07 -3.08
C GLN A 19 -6.34 16.44 -1.59
N LEU A 20 -6.22 15.43 -0.72
CA LEU A 20 -6.18 15.64 0.72
C LEU A 20 -4.94 16.44 1.17
N ASP A 21 -3.80 16.22 0.53
CA ASP A 21 -2.54 16.93 0.82
C ASP A 21 -2.68 18.44 0.66
N SER A 22 -3.46 18.89 -0.33
CA SER A 22 -3.66 20.31 -0.61
C SER A 22 -4.42 21.06 0.49
N ILE A 23 -5.18 20.35 1.34
CA ILE A 23 -5.98 20.97 2.41
C ILE A 23 -5.62 20.48 3.80
N TRP A 24 -4.91 19.36 3.96
CA TRP A 24 -4.65 18.72 5.25
C TRP A 24 -4.11 19.66 6.33
N PRO A 25 -3.11 20.53 6.06
CA PRO A 25 -2.58 21.46 7.06
C PRO A 25 -3.60 22.50 7.54
N SER A 26 -4.64 22.76 6.74
CA SER A 26 -5.69 23.74 7.05
C SER A 26 -6.92 23.16 7.77
N LEU A 27 -7.00 21.83 7.87
CA LEU A 27 -8.13 21.15 8.49
C LEU A 27 -8.08 21.30 10.01
N THR A 28 -9.25 21.49 10.61
CA THR A 28 -9.43 21.38 12.06
C THR A 28 -9.29 19.91 12.48
N GLU A 29 -8.90 19.68 13.74
CA GLU A 29 -8.74 18.31 14.26
C GLU A 29 -10.03 17.49 14.11
N SER A 30 -11.21 18.07 14.32
CA SER A 30 -12.47 17.33 14.15
C SER A 30 -12.78 16.95 12.69
N LYS A 31 -12.31 17.74 11.70
CA LYS A 31 -12.39 17.37 10.28
C LYS A 31 -11.39 16.27 9.93
N LYS A 32 -10.18 16.31 10.49
CA LYS A 32 -9.21 15.24 10.33
C LYS A 32 -9.75 13.94 10.92
N ASP A 33 -10.33 13.99 12.12
CA ASP A 33 -10.93 12.83 12.77
C ASP A 33 -12.08 12.22 11.94
N ASP A 34 -12.96 13.05 11.35
CA ASP A 34 -14.02 12.60 10.42
C ASP A 34 -13.44 11.88 9.19
N ILE A 35 -12.40 12.45 8.56
CA ILE A 35 -11.73 11.84 7.41
C ILE A 35 -11.06 10.51 7.79
N ILE A 36 -10.39 10.47 8.95
CA ILE A 36 -9.74 9.25 9.44
C ILE A 36 -10.76 8.15 9.77
N ALA A 37 -11.93 8.50 10.32
CA ALA A 37 -13.01 7.54 10.55
C ALA A 37 -13.51 6.93 9.23
N LYS A 38 -13.66 7.73 8.17
CA LYS A 38 -14.07 7.26 6.84
C LYS A 38 -12.99 6.41 6.17
N LEU A 39 -11.73 6.77 6.32
CA LEU A 39 -10.61 5.95 5.86
C LEU A 39 -10.62 4.61 6.58
N ARG A 40 -10.76 4.59 7.91
CA ARG A 40 -10.86 3.34 8.69
C ARG A 40 -11.98 2.45 8.16
N TRP A 41 -13.18 2.99 7.98
CA TRP A 41 -14.30 2.25 7.43
C TRP A 41 -14.01 1.67 6.03
N SER A 42 -13.38 2.46 5.17
CA SER A 42 -13.02 2.04 3.80
C SER A 42 -11.99 0.91 3.80
N PHE A 43 -10.93 1.02 4.61
CA PHE A 43 -9.90 -0.02 4.70
C PHE A 43 -10.39 -1.28 5.41
N ASP A 44 -11.27 -1.14 6.41
CA ASP A 44 -11.92 -2.29 7.03
C ASP A 44 -12.79 -3.04 6.01
N ALA A 45 -13.55 -2.33 5.18
CA ALA A 45 -14.32 -2.93 4.09
C ALA A 45 -13.41 -3.63 3.05
N MET A 46 -12.29 -3.01 2.65
CA MET A 46 -11.32 -3.63 1.76
C MET A 46 -10.73 -4.92 2.34
N ARG A 47 -10.41 -4.96 3.64
CA ARG A 47 -9.88 -6.16 4.34
C ARG A 47 -10.89 -7.32 4.42
N GLN A 48 -12.18 -7.04 4.25
CA GLN A 48 -13.22 -8.08 4.16
C GLN A 48 -13.42 -8.59 2.73
N ALA A 49 -12.83 -7.96 1.71
CA ALA A 49 -12.94 -8.45 0.35
C ALA A 49 -12.27 -9.84 0.24
N GLU A 50 -12.95 -10.77 -0.43
CA GLU A 50 -12.43 -12.11 -0.68
C GLU A 50 -11.63 -12.13 -1.99
N CYS A 51 -10.43 -12.70 -1.94
CA CYS A 51 -9.65 -12.90 -3.15
C CYS A 51 -10.37 -13.94 -4.04
N PRO A 52 -10.58 -13.65 -5.34
CA PRO A 52 -11.19 -14.61 -6.25
C PRO A 52 -10.29 -15.84 -6.48
N TRP A 53 -9.01 -15.76 -6.11
CA TRP A 53 -8.03 -16.83 -6.24
C TRP A 53 -7.57 -17.32 -4.85
N PRO A 54 -7.69 -18.63 -4.57
CA PRO A 54 -7.26 -19.18 -3.29
C PRO A 54 -5.76 -18.95 -3.06
N ASP A 55 -5.43 -18.44 -1.87
CA ASP A 55 -4.05 -18.29 -1.39
C ASP A 55 -3.14 -17.47 -2.34
N PHE A 56 -3.73 -16.54 -3.08
CA PHE A 56 -3.06 -15.74 -4.10
C PHE A 56 -2.45 -14.47 -3.52
N PHE A 57 -1.19 -14.22 -3.88
CA PHE A 57 -0.46 -12.98 -3.59
C PHE A 57 0.03 -12.33 -4.88
N GLY A 58 -0.44 -11.12 -5.19
CA GLY A 58 -0.08 -10.43 -6.42
C GLY A 58 -1.04 -9.31 -6.80
N GLY A 59 -0.80 -8.68 -7.96
CA GLY A 59 -1.63 -7.60 -8.49
C GLY A 59 -3.07 -8.02 -8.80
N LEU A 60 -3.97 -7.04 -8.90
CA LEU A 60 -5.39 -7.26 -9.21
C LEU A 60 -5.63 -7.92 -10.58
N ASP A 61 -4.68 -7.79 -11.50
CA ASP A 61 -4.74 -8.38 -12.84
C ASP A 61 -4.50 -9.90 -12.83
N GLY A 62 -3.95 -10.47 -11.75
CA GLY A 62 -3.64 -11.90 -11.67
C GLY A 62 -2.46 -12.32 -12.56
N VAL A 63 -1.73 -11.37 -13.16
CA VAL A 63 -0.73 -11.65 -14.19
C VAL A 63 0.69 -11.55 -13.62
N LYS A 64 1.59 -12.40 -14.12
CA LYS A 64 3.03 -12.26 -13.89
C LYS A 64 3.52 -10.96 -14.53
N LYS A 65 4.00 -10.01 -13.72
CA LYS A 65 4.64 -8.79 -14.27
C LYS A 65 6.04 -9.15 -14.80
N GLY A 66 6.16 -9.28 -16.12
CA GLY A 66 7.41 -9.52 -16.85
C GLY A 66 7.98 -10.95 -16.78
N ASP A 67 9.11 -11.17 -17.45
CA ASP A 67 9.84 -12.46 -17.44
C ASP A 67 10.61 -12.73 -16.13
N GLN A 68 10.52 -11.81 -15.16
CA GLN A 68 11.17 -11.97 -13.88
C GLN A 68 10.37 -12.94 -13.02
N LYS A 69 10.87 -14.17 -12.92
CA LYS A 69 10.35 -15.30 -12.12
C LYS A 69 9.98 -14.95 -10.67
N HIS A 70 10.39 -13.79 -10.17
CA HIS A 70 10.34 -13.37 -8.78
C HIS A 70 9.37 -12.19 -8.50
N LEU A 71 8.60 -11.70 -9.49
CA LEU A 71 7.62 -10.60 -9.30
C LEU A 71 6.17 -11.08 -9.05
N GLY A 72 5.98 -12.36 -8.77
CA GLY A 72 4.66 -12.96 -8.59
C GLY A 72 3.85 -13.07 -9.89
N PRO A 73 2.57 -13.48 -9.81
CA PRO A 73 1.88 -13.85 -8.59
C PRO A 73 2.45 -15.10 -7.92
N PHE A 74 2.16 -15.22 -6.64
CA PHE A 74 2.52 -16.34 -5.79
C PHE A 74 1.27 -17.02 -5.25
N TYR A 75 1.39 -18.31 -4.98
CA TYR A 75 0.36 -19.10 -4.32
C TYR A 75 0.96 -19.62 -3.01
N GLY A 76 0.46 -19.11 -1.89
CA GLY A 76 1.01 -19.34 -0.56
C GLY A 76 1.93 -18.23 -0.08
N GLU A 77 1.74 -17.84 1.18
CA GLU A 77 2.58 -16.87 1.89
C GLU A 77 4.06 -17.26 1.85
N ALA A 78 4.37 -18.56 2.03
CA ALA A 78 5.73 -19.06 1.94
C ALA A 78 6.36 -18.81 0.56
N ALA A 79 5.58 -18.95 -0.52
CA ALA A 79 6.05 -18.67 -1.88
C ALA A 79 6.24 -17.17 -2.12
N PHE A 80 5.34 -16.33 -1.59
CA PHE A 80 5.47 -14.88 -1.62
C PHE A 80 6.76 -14.41 -0.92
N VAL A 81 6.99 -14.87 0.32
CA VAL A 81 8.20 -14.51 1.09
C VAL A 81 9.47 -15.04 0.44
N ALA A 82 9.45 -16.27 -0.08
CA ALA A 82 10.56 -16.82 -0.86
C ALA A 82 10.82 -16.01 -2.14
N GLY A 83 9.77 -15.45 -2.76
CA GLY A 83 9.84 -14.52 -3.88
C GLY A 83 10.63 -13.25 -3.54
N LEU A 84 10.35 -12.62 -2.40
CA LEU A 84 11.08 -11.45 -1.91
C LEU A 84 12.58 -11.75 -1.71
N ALA A 85 12.90 -12.87 -1.05
CA ALA A 85 14.28 -13.31 -0.89
C ALA A 85 14.97 -13.60 -2.23
N GLY A 86 14.24 -14.26 -3.16
CA GLY A 86 14.70 -14.59 -4.50
C GLY A 86 14.99 -13.35 -5.36
N ASN A 87 14.16 -12.31 -5.28
CA ASN A 87 14.42 -11.01 -5.91
C ASN A 87 15.75 -10.42 -5.45
N PHE A 88 15.98 -10.40 -4.14
CA PHE A 88 17.22 -9.88 -3.60
C PHE A 88 18.44 -10.73 -3.98
N ARG A 89 18.31 -12.07 -4.00
CA ARG A 89 19.36 -12.96 -4.50
C ARG A 89 19.69 -12.66 -5.95
N ALA A 90 18.70 -12.61 -6.83
CA ALA A 90 18.91 -12.34 -8.25
C ALA A 90 19.61 -10.98 -8.47
N LEU A 91 19.22 -9.95 -7.71
CA LEU A 91 19.90 -8.65 -7.72
C LEU A 91 21.35 -8.74 -7.24
N THR A 92 21.59 -9.47 -6.15
CA THR A 92 22.91 -9.67 -5.54
C THR A 92 23.85 -10.36 -6.53
N GLU A 93 23.39 -11.43 -7.17
CA GLU A 93 24.13 -12.20 -8.18
C GLU A 93 24.41 -11.36 -9.43
N ARG A 94 23.40 -10.65 -9.94
CA ARG A 94 23.55 -9.73 -11.09
C ARG A 94 24.61 -8.67 -10.85
N ASN A 95 24.72 -8.20 -9.60
CA ASN A 95 25.68 -7.17 -9.21
C ASN A 95 27.03 -7.73 -8.74
N GLY A 96 27.26 -9.06 -8.80
CA GLY A 96 28.49 -9.70 -8.35
C GLY A 96 28.81 -9.50 -6.87
N ARG A 97 27.78 -9.31 -6.02
CA ARG A 97 27.94 -9.05 -4.58
C ARG A 97 27.99 -10.37 -3.78
N PRO A 98 28.61 -10.38 -2.58
CA PRO A 98 28.57 -11.54 -1.69
C PRO A 98 27.15 -11.94 -1.30
N ASP A 99 26.85 -13.23 -1.30
CA ASP A 99 25.50 -13.77 -1.06
C ASP A 99 25.14 -13.94 0.43
N SER A 100 25.99 -13.48 1.35
CA SER A 100 25.78 -13.62 2.79
C SER A 100 24.46 -13.01 3.26
N LYS A 101 24.10 -11.83 2.73
CA LYS A 101 22.84 -11.15 3.06
C LYS A 101 21.62 -11.81 2.38
N ALA A 102 21.82 -12.40 1.19
CA ALA A 102 20.77 -13.18 0.53
C ALA A 102 20.43 -14.43 1.36
N ARG A 103 21.44 -15.18 1.82
CA ARG A 103 21.24 -16.31 2.73
C ARG A 103 20.56 -15.92 4.04
N PHE A 104 20.89 -14.74 4.58
CA PHE A 104 20.20 -14.20 5.75
C PHE A 104 18.69 -14.03 5.48
N TYR A 105 18.31 -13.38 4.38
CA TYR A 105 16.90 -13.20 4.03
C TYR A 105 16.17 -14.53 3.79
N GLU A 106 16.77 -15.46 3.06
CA GLU A 106 16.19 -16.80 2.84
C GLU A 106 15.96 -17.58 4.14
N THR A 107 16.85 -17.41 5.12
CA THR A 107 16.77 -18.15 6.38
C THR A 107 15.73 -17.56 7.34
N TYR A 108 15.56 -16.23 7.34
CA TYR A 108 14.88 -15.52 8.43
C TYR A 108 13.61 -14.77 8.03
N LEU A 109 13.39 -14.43 6.76
CA LEU A 109 12.21 -13.64 6.38
C LEU A 109 10.91 -14.33 6.73
N ALA A 110 10.78 -15.62 6.44
CA ALA A 110 9.59 -16.39 6.76
C ALA A 110 9.32 -16.50 8.27
N ARG A 111 10.31 -16.26 9.14
CA ARG A 111 10.07 -16.27 10.59
C ARG A 111 9.34 -15.01 11.06
N VAL A 112 9.48 -13.91 10.34
CA VAL A 112 8.90 -12.60 10.67
C VAL A 112 7.66 -12.32 9.85
N LEU A 113 7.69 -12.63 8.56
CA LEU A 113 6.62 -12.29 7.60
C LEU A 113 5.57 -13.40 7.45
N GLN A 114 5.39 -14.25 8.46
CA GLN A 114 4.42 -15.37 8.43
C GLN A 114 3.15 -15.05 9.21
N GLY A 115 2.07 -15.76 8.88
CA GLY A 115 0.78 -15.68 9.59
C GLY A 115 -0.19 -14.67 9.00
N HIS A 116 0.08 -14.17 7.80
CA HIS A 116 -0.69 -13.16 7.11
C HIS A 116 -1.44 -13.78 5.92
N ARG A 117 -2.73 -13.48 5.83
CA ARG A 117 -3.54 -13.84 4.66
C ARG A 117 -3.41 -12.76 3.58
N PRO A 118 -3.67 -13.08 2.30
CA PRO A 118 -3.80 -12.05 1.28
C PRO A 118 -5.05 -11.21 1.55
N THR A 119 -4.88 -9.89 1.59
CA THR A 119 -5.95 -8.90 1.73
C THR A 119 -5.91 -7.93 0.56
N LEU A 120 -7.05 -7.34 0.21
CA LEU A 120 -7.09 -6.29 -0.79
C LEU A 120 -6.36 -5.07 -0.24
N THR A 121 -5.31 -4.67 -0.92
CA THR A 121 -4.52 -3.49 -0.60
C THR A 121 -4.54 -2.51 -1.77
N HIS A 122 -4.47 -1.22 -1.46
CA HIS A 122 -4.30 -0.15 -2.42
C HIS A 122 -2.84 -0.01 -2.83
N GLY A 123 -1.90 -0.18 -1.88
CA GLY A 123 -0.46 -0.18 -2.16
C GLY A 123 0.14 1.18 -2.46
N ASN A 124 -0.62 2.28 -2.33
CA ASN A 124 -0.14 3.65 -2.56
C ASN A 124 -0.97 4.72 -1.82
N VAL A 125 -1.29 4.48 -0.55
CA VAL A 125 -2.18 5.35 0.24
C VAL A 125 -1.41 6.56 0.76
N GLN A 126 -1.27 7.54 -0.11
CA GLN A 126 -0.71 8.85 0.20
C GLN A 126 -1.82 9.89 0.14
N GLN A 127 -1.66 11.02 0.85
CA GLN A 127 -2.67 12.09 0.86
C GLN A 127 -3.03 12.59 -0.56
N LYS A 128 -2.04 12.67 -1.47
CA LYS A 128 -2.25 13.03 -2.89
C LYS A 128 -3.20 12.08 -3.64
N ASN A 129 -3.37 10.84 -3.16
CA ASN A 129 -4.19 9.80 -3.76
C ASN A 129 -5.55 9.63 -3.04
N ILE A 130 -5.86 10.53 -2.10
CA ILE A 130 -7.14 10.61 -1.42
C ILE A 130 -7.82 11.90 -1.87
N ILE A 131 -8.93 11.77 -2.59
CA ILE A 131 -9.75 12.90 -3.02
C ILE A 131 -10.83 13.14 -1.97
N VAL A 132 -11.00 14.39 -1.56
CA VAL A 132 -12.00 14.83 -0.60
C VAL A 132 -12.94 15.86 -1.20
N ALA A 133 -14.24 15.62 -1.05
CA ALA A 133 -15.30 16.51 -1.51
C ALA A 133 -16.16 16.95 -0.33
N GLU A 134 -16.43 18.25 -0.22
CA GLU A 134 -17.32 18.75 0.84
C GLU A 134 -18.73 18.18 0.67
N ASN A 135 -19.24 17.57 1.73
CA ASN A 135 -20.59 17.04 1.78
C ASN A 135 -21.54 18.15 2.25
N ALA A 136 -22.22 18.81 1.31
CA ALA A 136 -23.11 19.93 1.59
C ALA A 136 -24.34 19.56 2.44
N SER A 137 -24.70 18.27 2.51
CA SER A 137 -25.89 17.78 3.21
C SER A 137 -25.58 17.18 4.58
N HIS A 138 -24.30 16.99 4.92
CA HIS A 138 -23.86 16.32 6.14
C HIS A 138 -22.86 17.18 6.91
N ARG A 139 -23.07 17.27 8.22
CA ARG A 139 -22.10 17.85 9.15
C ARG A 139 -21.47 16.73 9.96
N ASN A 140 -20.23 16.90 10.38
CA ASN A 140 -19.63 15.94 11.30
C ASN A 140 -20.26 16.07 12.70
N ASP A 141 -19.87 15.20 13.63
CA ASP A 141 -20.44 15.14 14.99
C ASP A 141 -20.31 16.46 15.78
N GLN A 142 -19.38 17.33 15.40
CA GLN A 142 -19.13 18.64 15.99
C GLN A 142 -19.84 19.80 15.24
N GLY A 143 -20.66 19.49 14.23
CA GLY A 143 -21.39 20.48 13.43
C GLY A 143 -20.54 21.19 12.36
N GLU A 144 -19.29 20.77 12.16
CA GLU A 144 -18.43 21.29 11.10
C GLU A 144 -18.76 20.65 9.74
N ARG A 145 -18.18 21.22 8.67
CA ARG A 145 -18.24 20.63 7.32
C ARG A 145 -17.65 19.23 7.34
N SER A 146 -18.33 18.29 6.71
CA SER A 146 -17.89 16.89 6.54
C SER A 146 -17.42 16.67 5.11
N PHE A 147 -16.55 15.68 4.88
CA PHE A 147 -15.98 15.39 3.56
C PHE A 147 -16.22 13.94 3.14
N ASP A 148 -16.76 13.72 1.95
CA ASP A 148 -16.75 12.40 1.33
C ASP A 148 -15.33 12.11 0.82
N ILE A 149 -14.90 10.84 0.89
CA ILE A 149 -13.56 10.44 0.47
C ILE A 149 -13.62 9.49 -0.73
N VAL A 150 -12.65 9.60 -1.64
CA VAL A 150 -12.47 8.70 -2.78
C VAL A 150 -10.98 8.36 -2.89
N LEU A 151 -10.67 7.06 -2.92
CA LEU A 151 -9.32 6.57 -3.20
C LEU A 151 -9.09 6.48 -4.71
N VAL A 152 -7.97 7.03 -5.19
CA VAL A 152 -7.55 6.99 -6.60
C VAL A 152 -6.13 6.43 -6.71
N ASP A 153 -5.65 6.17 -7.93
CA ASP A 153 -4.29 5.66 -8.16
C ASP A 153 -4.08 4.20 -7.69
N TRP A 154 -4.96 3.31 -8.16
CA TRP A 154 -5.00 1.89 -7.83
C TRP A 154 -3.97 1.03 -8.59
N GLU A 155 -2.98 1.62 -9.26
CA GLU A 155 -2.02 0.88 -10.11
C GLU A 155 -1.18 -0.17 -9.35
N ASN A 156 -0.96 0.08 -8.05
CA ASN A 156 -0.19 -0.76 -7.15
C ASN A 156 -1.08 -1.67 -6.29
N ALA A 157 -2.39 -1.63 -6.53
CA ALA A 157 -3.33 -2.42 -5.79
C ALA A 157 -3.17 -3.92 -6.07
N GLY A 158 -3.47 -4.72 -5.06
CA GLY A 158 -3.33 -6.16 -5.16
C GLY A 158 -3.69 -6.87 -3.87
N TRP A 159 -3.57 -8.19 -3.94
CA TRP A 159 -3.74 -9.10 -2.84
C TRP A 159 -2.38 -9.33 -2.18
N TYR A 160 -2.15 -8.68 -1.04
CA TYR A 160 -0.88 -8.71 -0.31
C TYR A 160 -1.13 -8.91 1.19
N PRO A 161 -0.09 -9.27 1.98
CA PRO A 161 -0.20 -9.39 3.43
C PRO A 161 -0.72 -8.11 4.09
N GLU A 162 -1.37 -8.22 5.25
CA GLU A 162 -1.97 -7.09 5.97
C GLU A 162 -0.98 -5.96 6.28
N TYR A 163 0.28 -6.29 6.56
CA TYR A 163 1.34 -5.32 6.82
C TYR A 163 1.74 -4.49 5.58
N TRP A 164 1.42 -4.97 4.37
CA TRP A 164 1.84 -4.36 3.11
C TRP A 164 1.29 -2.95 2.93
N GLU A 165 0.03 -2.72 3.35
CA GLU A 165 -0.62 -1.41 3.19
C GLU A 165 0.10 -0.33 4.00
N PHE A 166 0.38 -0.58 5.28
CA PHE A 166 1.12 0.37 6.11
C PHE A 166 2.57 0.51 5.64
N PHE A 167 3.18 -0.56 5.13
CA PHE A 167 4.51 -0.50 4.52
C PHE A 167 4.55 0.45 3.32
N CYS A 168 3.60 0.36 2.39
CA CYS A 168 3.51 1.28 1.27
C CYS A 168 3.20 2.71 1.74
N ALA A 169 2.17 2.88 2.58
CA ALA A 169 1.73 4.19 3.06
C ALA A 169 2.80 4.95 3.85
N SER A 170 3.68 4.24 4.57
CA SER A 170 4.76 4.85 5.37
C SER A 170 6.07 5.07 4.61
N SER A 171 6.18 4.67 3.34
CA SER A 171 7.41 4.87 2.56
C SER A 171 7.78 6.37 2.44
N PRO A 172 6.83 7.28 2.15
CA PRO A 172 7.13 8.72 2.11
C PRO A 172 7.60 9.29 3.46
N PHE A 173 7.25 8.69 4.60
CA PHE A 173 7.60 9.22 5.93
C PHE A 173 9.10 9.24 6.20
N ILE A 174 9.88 8.48 5.42
CA ILE A 174 11.35 8.47 5.49
C ILE A 174 11.93 9.78 4.93
N PHE A 175 11.22 10.41 4.00
CA PHE A 175 11.66 11.62 3.29
C PHE A 175 10.96 12.88 3.79
N PHE A 176 9.68 12.76 4.14
CA PHE A 176 8.88 13.83 4.72
C PHE A 176 8.88 13.61 6.24
N TYR A 177 9.64 14.46 6.94
CA TYR A 177 9.76 14.43 8.40
C TYR A 177 8.37 14.48 9.06
N TRP A 178 8.29 14.07 10.34
CA TRP A 178 7.11 14.17 11.24
C TRP A 178 6.67 15.63 11.52
N GLU A 179 6.81 16.52 10.55
CA GLU A 179 6.40 17.93 10.57
C GLU A 179 4.88 18.07 10.49
N GLU A 180 4.20 17.09 9.88
CA GLU A 180 2.74 16.98 9.87
C GLU A 180 2.27 15.72 10.62
N ASP A 181 1.04 15.76 11.12
CA ASP A 181 0.46 14.68 11.91
C ASP A 181 0.02 13.47 11.05
N TRP A 182 0.11 13.54 9.72
CA TRP A 182 -0.31 12.45 8.83
C TRP A 182 0.36 11.10 9.17
N CYS A 183 1.66 11.11 9.47
CA CYS A 183 2.41 9.91 9.86
C CYS A 183 1.83 9.23 11.11
N TRP A 184 1.27 10.02 12.03
CA TRP A 184 0.55 9.52 13.20
C TRP A 184 -0.87 9.07 12.84
N ARG A 185 -1.56 9.87 12.04
CA ARG A 185 -2.96 9.67 11.64
C ARG A 185 -3.15 8.43 10.77
N ALA A 186 -2.16 8.08 9.93
CA ALA A 186 -2.15 6.84 9.15
C ALA A 186 -2.29 5.59 10.03
N GLN A 187 -1.68 5.59 11.21
CA GLN A 187 -1.74 4.48 12.17
C GLN A 187 -3.12 4.31 12.80
N GLN A 188 -4.00 5.29 12.66
CA GLN A 188 -5.36 5.22 13.18
C GLN A 188 -6.28 4.42 12.26
N PHE A 189 -5.97 4.26 10.97
CA PHE A 189 -6.78 3.46 10.03
C PHE A 189 -6.02 2.27 9.41
N LEU A 190 -4.69 2.24 9.53
CA LEU A 190 -3.85 1.12 9.14
C LEU A 190 -3.18 0.49 10.35
N GLN A 191 -3.25 -0.84 10.44
CA GLN A 191 -2.56 -1.59 11.48
C GLN A 191 -1.04 -1.53 11.26
N VAL A 192 -0.31 -1.28 12.34
CA VAL A 192 1.16 -1.25 12.34
C VAL A 192 1.70 -2.61 12.78
N TRP A 193 2.63 -3.14 12.00
CA TRP A 193 3.30 -4.41 12.23
C TRP A 193 4.81 -4.17 12.37
N PRO A 194 5.33 -3.78 13.56
CA PRO A 194 6.67 -3.22 13.67
C PRO A 194 7.81 -4.14 13.21
N ALA A 195 7.69 -5.45 13.46
CA ALA A 195 8.72 -6.41 13.09
C ALA A 195 8.77 -6.63 11.57
N GLU A 196 7.60 -6.80 10.96
CA GLU A 196 7.37 -6.94 9.52
C GLU A 196 7.84 -5.66 8.81
N MET A 197 7.47 -4.51 9.36
CA MET A 197 7.90 -3.20 8.86
C MET A 197 9.42 -3.05 8.87
N ALA A 198 10.09 -3.42 9.96
CA ALA A 198 11.54 -3.34 10.05
C ALA A 198 12.22 -4.25 9.02
N MET A 199 11.70 -5.48 8.83
CA MET A 199 12.22 -6.41 7.82
C MET A 199 11.98 -5.91 6.40
N MET A 200 10.77 -5.45 6.10
CA MET A 200 10.40 -4.91 4.80
C MET A 200 11.25 -3.69 4.44
N ARG A 201 11.46 -2.74 5.37
CA ARG A 201 12.32 -1.58 5.16
C ARG A 201 13.78 -1.95 4.91
N MET A 202 14.27 -2.99 5.57
CA MET A 202 15.63 -3.48 5.34
C MET A 202 15.77 -4.01 3.90
N ILE A 203 14.81 -4.81 3.43
CA ILE A 203 14.80 -5.38 2.07
C ILE A 203 14.62 -4.30 1.01
N ASP A 204 13.68 -3.38 1.24
CA ASP A 204 13.35 -2.26 0.34
C ASP A 204 14.59 -1.40 0.04
N LYS A 205 15.28 -0.96 1.11
CA LYS A 205 16.55 -0.23 1.02
C LYS A 205 17.63 -1.00 0.25
N ASP A 206 17.63 -2.31 0.41
CA ASP A 206 18.61 -3.21 -0.18
C ASP A 206 18.38 -3.51 -1.66
N LEU A 207 17.10 -3.58 -2.06
CA LEU A 207 16.67 -3.68 -3.43
C LEU A 207 16.87 -2.38 -4.21
N GLY A 208 16.92 -1.24 -3.49
CA GLY A 208 17.13 0.08 -4.07
C GLY A 208 15.91 0.58 -4.84
N TRP A 209 14.72 0.29 -4.31
CA TRP A 209 13.45 0.81 -4.81
C TRP A 209 13.27 2.28 -4.40
#